data_AF-A0A9E5FTE2-F1
#
_entry.id   AF-A0A9E5FTE2-F1
#
_cell.length_a   1.000
_cell.length_b   1.000
_cell.length_c   1.000
_cell.angle_alpha   90.00
_cell.angle_beta   90.00
_cell.angle_gamma   90.00
#
_symmetry.space_group_name_H-M   'P 1'
#
loop_
_entity.id
_entity.type
_entity.pdbx_description
1 polymer ?
#
loop_
_entity_poly.entity_id
_entity_poly.type
_entity_poly.pdbx_seq_one_letter_code
_entity_poly.pdbx_strand_id
1 'polypeptide(L)'
;MPLQLIFTSAPRGLTPGRSGFCTVARHQSIPERLTQILESIGTPHESNEGVTFTYRIIESGGQSWFVLSRFVARGLDYSQRNNRLAHHLVFSADEISVLTAPAAIALRWKGWVDEWKEGPTWLTDADETLHLENHPPLTPASGWRDFAGSGAKAAWLVGPAGANSLALRNPPEDARLLRLLAESAALLGRGSWHATFTTNACVTGAEGFHWAVGTVPGRTEIDFNQAKLIAPPTGDLARQAATGVGATPLAFSAPIEASTAPTSNSFNATLSRTVLIVIVSLIIGLAVGLFLIFQKSDSTPATVVIETPPTPSIDTTKSDELYRANIAIKNIASLLESDDYVGAAKLWLETSQLSPTFAQRYQEQYLTRLQSNYVPKVILQLRAKIENPQVFKKTTIAPSLQLEAQEAIQTGESLQVQSHPDWPKLLEIQQRIELIARCDIRPMILISGQWSTADVGPNAPSTAEFKLSANAAEKINK
;
A
#
# COMPACT_ATOMS: atom_id res chain seq x y z
N MET A 1 -21.73 7.41 -0.38
CA MET A 1 -20.89 8.60 -0.12
C MET A 1 -19.94 8.13 0.96
N PRO A 2 -18.67 8.57 0.98
CA PRO A 2 -17.78 8.19 2.08
C PRO A 2 -18.40 8.59 3.41
N LEU A 3 -18.12 7.82 4.46
CA LEU A 3 -18.60 8.16 5.78
C LEU A 3 -17.95 9.44 6.25
N GLN A 4 -18.75 10.32 6.83
CA GLN A 4 -18.31 11.66 7.26
C GLN A 4 -18.35 11.79 8.78
N LEU A 5 -17.37 12.50 9.33
CA LEU A 5 -17.33 12.97 10.72
C LEU A 5 -16.82 14.42 10.77
N ILE A 6 -17.54 15.26 11.49
CA ILE A 6 -17.20 16.67 11.72
C ILE A 6 -16.95 16.88 13.21
N PHE A 7 -15.77 17.42 13.52
CA PHE A 7 -15.26 17.65 14.85
C PHE A 7 -14.85 19.11 15.00
N THR A 8 -15.37 19.82 16.01
CA THR A 8 -15.11 21.24 16.23
C THR A 8 -15.42 21.62 17.68
N SER A 9 -15.04 22.83 18.12
CA SER A 9 -15.52 23.35 19.40
C SER A 9 -17.00 23.72 19.32
N ALA A 10 -17.82 23.15 20.20
CA ALA A 10 -19.26 23.41 20.29
C ALA A 10 -19.77 23.34 21.75
N PRO A 11 -20.84 24.09 22.09
CA PRO A 11 -21.42 24.07 23.44
C PRO A 11 -22.04 22.70 23.80
N ARG A 12 -22.39 21.91 22.79
CA ARG A 12 -22.93 20.56 22.93
C ARG A 12 -22.39 19.71 21.79
N GLY A 13 -21.90 18.51 22.11
CA GLY A 13 -21.53 17.48 21.13
C GLY A 13 -22.67 16.51 20.83
N LEU A 14 -22.45 15.65 19.84
CA LEU A 14 -23.40 14.61 19.42
C LEU A 14 -23.64 13.58 20.54
N THR A 15 -22.60 13.23 21.28
CA THR A 15 -22.71 12.39 22.48
C THR A 15 -23.13 13.23 23.68
N PRO A 16 -24.20 12.87 24.40
CA PRO A 16 -24.66 13.62 25.57
C PRO A 16 -23.55 13.83 26.60
N GLY A 17 -23.45 15.04 27.14
CA GLY A 17 -22.46 15.42 28.15
C GLY A 17 -21.10 15.87 27.59
N ARG A 18 -20.87 15.78 26.27
CA ARG A 18 -19.68 16.34 25.62
C ARG A 18 -19.89 17.83 25.29
N SER A 19 -18.86 18.64 25.54
CA SER A 19 -18.77 20.06 25.17
C SER A 19 -17.32 20.44 24.91
N GLY A 20 -17.07 21.60 24.29
CA GLY A 20 -15.76 21.99 23.78
C GLY A 20 -15.47 21.28 22.47
N PHE A 21 -14.22 20.88 22.24
CA PHE A 21 -13.86 20.08 21.06
C PHE A 21 -14.50 18.70 21.14
N CYS A 22 -15.50 18.48 20.29
CA CYS A 22 -16.27 17.25 20.24
C CYS A 22 -16.83 16.99 18.85
N THR A 23 -17.23 15.75 18.59
CA THR A 23 -17.94 15.42 17.35
C THR A 23 -19.31 16.09 17.35
N VAL A 24 -19.57 16.93 16.35
CA VAL A 24 -20.85 17.63 16.16
C VAL A 24 -21.73 16.95 15.11
N ALA A 25 -21.13 16.27 14.14
CA ALA A 25 -21.88 15.45 13.19
C ALA A 25 -21.09 14.22 12.79
N ARG A 26 -21.76 13.08 12.64
CA ARG A 26 -21.16 11.88 12.06
C ARG A 26 -22.22 10.94 11.50
N HIS A 27 -21.79 10.03 10.65
CA HIS A 27 -22.61 8.87 10.26
C HIS A 27 -22.66 7.82 11.37
N GLN A 28 -23.83 7.18 11.54
CA GLN A 28 -24.02 6.13 12.55
C GLN A 28 -23.17 4.89 12.30
N SER A 29 -22.86 4.60 11.04
CA SER A 29 -22.04 3.47 10.60
C SER A 29 -20.56 3.60 10.97
N ILE A 30 -20.09 4.78 11.39
CA ILE A 30 -18.71 4.95 11.89
C ILE A 30 -18.58 4.25 13.25
N PRO A 31 -17.70 3.25 13.41
CA PRO A 31 -17.51 2.57 14.68
C PRO A 31 -16.96 3.48 15.77
N GLU A 32 -17.39 3.29 17.02
CA GLU A 32 -17.01 4.17 18.13
C GLU A 32 -15.50 4.22 18.38
N ARG A 33 -14.79 3.11 18.19
CA ARG A 33 -13.32 3.09 18.28
C ARG A 33 -12.67 3.97 17.21
N LEU A 34 -13.21 3.98 15.99
CA LEU A 34 -12.72 4.86 14.93
C LEU A 34 -13.04 6.31 15.25
N THR A 35 -14.25 6.61 15.75
CA THR A 35 -14.63 7.95 16.24
C THR A 35 -13.60 8.49 17.23
N GLN A 36 -13.22 7.72 18.26
CA GLN A 36 -12.23 8.16 19.26
C GLN A 36 -10.85 8.47 18.66
N ILE A 37 -10.42 7.68 17.67
CA ILE A 37 -9.17 7.92 16.95
C ILE A 37 -9.28 9.18 16.08
N LEU A 38 -10.42 9.38 15.41
CA LEU A 38 -10.67 10.58 14.60
C LEU A 38 -10.73 11.85 15.46
N GLU A 39 -11.32 11.78 16.66
CA GLU A 39 -11.33 12.90 17.61
C GLU A 39 -9.91 13.25 18.10
N SER A 40 -9.04 12.26 18.33
CA SER A 40 -7.65 12.51 18.75
C SER A 40 -6.80 13.12 17.65
N ILE A 41 -7.00 12.72 16.40
CA ILE A 41 -6.33 13.31 15.21
C ILE A 41 -6.98 14.65 14.83
N GLY A 42 -8.28 14.80 15.12
CA GLY A 42 -9.14 15.94 14.83
C GLY A 42 -8.75 17.22 15.56
N THR A 43 -7.97 17.09 16.65
CA THR A 43 -7.53 18.20 17.49
C THR A 43 -6.22 18.79 16.95
N PRO A 44 -6.23 19.92 16.22
CA PRO A 44 -5.02 20.38 15.53
C PRO A 44 -4.09 21.14 16.49
N HIS A 45 -2.77 21.10 16.24
CA HIS A 45 -1.78 21.90 16.96
C HIS A 45 -1.61 23.30 16.36
N GLU A 46 -1.65 24.31 17.24
CA GLU A 46 -1.16 25.71 17.21
C GLU A 46 -1.18 26.62 15.95
N SER A 47 -1.55 26.20 14.73
CA SER A 47 -1.65 27.16 13.59
C SER A 47 -2.94 28.00 13.61
N ASN A 48 -2.79 29.32 13.42
CA ASN A 48 -3.92 30.27 13.43
C ASN A 48 -4.53 30.49 12.04
N GLU A 49 -3.90 30.01 10.97
CA GLU A 49 -4.32 30.29 9.59
C GLU A 49 -4.07 29.10 8.65
N GLY A 50 -4.84 29.05 7.56
CA GLY A 50 -4.68 28.09 6.46
C GLY A 50 -5.57 26.84 6.54
N VAL A 51 -5.67 26.15 5.40
CA VAL A 51 -6.33 24.85 5.27
C VAL A 51 -5.26 23.78 5.30
N THR A 52 -5.44 22.74 6.11
CA THR A 52 -4.53 21.59 6.10
C THR A 52 -5.29 20.36 5.66
N PHE A 53 -4.74 19.62 4.71
CA PHE A 53 -5.24 18.32 4.29
C PHE A 53 -4.29 17.23 4.76
N THR A 54 -4.86 16.14 5.24
CA THR A 54 -4.12 14.92 5.53
C THR A 54 -4.84 13.71 5.00
N TYR A 55 -4.08 12.71 4.58
CA TYR A 55 -4.59 11.41 4.20
C TYR A 55 -3.80 10.31 4.91
N ARG A 56 -4.50 9.47 5.68
CA ARG A 56 -3.93 8.41 6.52
C ARG A 56 -4.68 7.10 6.33
N ILE A 57 -4.00 5.99 6.63
CA ILE A 57 -4.60 4.67 6.78
C ILE A 57 -4.64 4.36 8.28
N ILE A 58 -5.82 4.00 8.79
CA ILE A 58 -6.07 3.79 10.22
C ILE A 58 -6.61 2.37 10.43
N GLU A 59 -5.93 1.61 11.27
CA GLU A 59 -6.41 0.29 11.70
C GLU A 59 -7.35 0.42 12.91
N SER A 60 -8.60 -0.02 12.76
CA SER A 60 -9.58 0.00 13.84
C SER A 60 -10.53 -1.19 13.74
N GLY A 61 -10.62 -1.98 14.81
CA GLY A 61 -11.52 -3.13 14.87
C GLY A 61 -11.14 -4.28 13.93
N GLY A 62 -9.86 -4.39 13.56
CA GLY A 62 -9.38 -5.40 12.61
C GLY A 62 -9.61 -5.04 11.13
N GLN A 63 -9.99 -3.79 10.85
CA GLN A 63 -10.20 -3.27 9.50
C GLN A 63 -9.36 -2.01 9.28
N SER A 64 -8.80 -1.90 8.08
CA SER A 64 -8.15 -0.69 7.58
C SER A 64 -9.19 0.32 7.08
N TRP A 65 -9.11 1.54 7.59
CA TRP A 65 -9.92 2.68 7.18
C TRP A 65 -9.03 3.72 6.49
N PHE A 66 -9.48 4.21 5.34
CA PHE A 66 -8.76 5.21 4.58
C PHE A 66 -9.39 6.57 4.89
N VAL A 67 -8.63 7.48 5.50
CA VAL A 67 -9.19 8.70 6.07
C VAL A 67 -8.55 9.93 5.44
N LEU A 68 -9.35 10.71 4.73
CA LEU A 68 -9.00 12.01 4.19
C LEU A 68 -9.60 13.10 5.09
N SER A 69 -8.75 13.88 5.73
CA SER A 69 -9.16 14.92 6.68
C SER A 69 -8.80 16.30 6.17
N ARG A 70 -9.68 17.27 6.42
CA ARG A 70 -9.45 18.69 6.20
C ARG A 70 -9.60 19.45 7.51
N PHE A 71 -8.63 20.31 7.80
CA PHE A 71 -8.60 21.15 8.99
C PHE A 71 -8.63 22.62 8.59
N VAL A 72 -9.47 23.41 9.27
CA VAL A 72 -9.59 24.85 9.05
C VAL A 72 -9.57 25.58 10.39
N ALA A 73 -8.74 26.62 10.49
CA ALA A 73 -8.74 27.54 11.63
C ALA A 73 -9.97 28.47 11.57
N ARG A 74 -10.65 28.66 12.70
CA ARG A 74 -11.95 29.34 12.76
C ARG A 74 -12.03 30.35 13.90
N GLY A 75 -11.15 31.36 13.92
CA GLY A 75 -11.27 32.48 14.86
C GLY A 75 -11.49 32.02 16.30
N LEU A 76 -12.41 32.66 17.02
CA LEU A 76 -12.74 32.30 18.40
C LEU A 76 -14.02 31.44 18.49
N ASP A 77 -14.03 30.49 19.41
CA ASP A 77 -15.17 29.64 19.77
C ASP A 77 -16.13 30.34 20.74
N TYR A 78 -17.20 29.64 21.14
CA TYR A 78 -18.20 30.15 22.09
C TYR A 78 -17.63 30.47 23.48
N SER A 79 -16.42 30.00 23.79
CA SER A 79 -15.68 30.26 25.03
C SER A 79 -14.53 31.26 24.84
N GLN A 80 -14.49 31.97 23.71
CA GLN A 80 -13.43 32.93 23.36
C GLN A 80 -12.03 32.31 23.24
N ARG A 81 -11.93 31.02 22.88
CA ARG A 81 -10.67 30.33 22.57
C ARG A 81 -10.55 30.07 21.08
N ASN A 82 -9.35 29.86 20.54
CA ASN A 82 -9.19 29.56 19.12
C ASN A 82 -9.99 28.31 18.71
N ASN A 83 -10.93 28.46 17.77
CA ASN A 83 -11.72 27.36 17.24
C ASN A 83 -11.05 26.78 16.00
N ARG A 84 -11.27 25.49 15.77
CA ARG A 84 -10.86 24.78 14.56
C ARG A 84 -11.90 23.74 14.22
N LEU A 85 -12.09 23.53 12.93
CA LEU A 85 -12.98 22.50 12.39
C LEU A 85 -12.15 21.45 11.68
N ALA A 86 -12.35 20.19 12.05
CA ALA A 86 -11.84 19.02 11.37
C ALA A 86 -13.02 18.31 10.70
N HIS A 87 -12.92 18.11 9.39
CA HIS A 87 -13.86 17.33 8.61
C HIS A 87 -13.13 16.10 8.06
N HIS A 88 -13.60 14.92 8.44
CA HIS A 88 -13.06 13.64 8.05
C HIS A 88 -13.98 12.94 7.05
N LEU A 89 -13.43 12.55 5.91
CA LEU A 89 -14.00 11.56 5.00
C LEU A 89 -13.33 10.22 5.26
N VAL A 90 -14.13 9.18 5.44
CA VAL A 90 -13.72 7.84 5.81
C VAL A 90 -14.21 6.88 4.73
N PHE A 91 -13.27 6.16 4.13
CA PHE A 91 -13.52 5.21 3.06
C PHE A 91 -13.20 3.79 3.52
N SER A 92 -14.00 2.84 3.07
CA SER A 92 -13.74 1.40 3.21
C SER A 92 -12.84 0.88 2.07
N ALA A 93 -12.29 -0.32 2.24
CA ALA A 93 -11.46 -0.97 1.21
C ALA A 93 -12.19 -1.17 -0.13
N ASP A 94 -13.51 -1.39 -0.08
CA ASP A 94 -14.32 -1.58 -1.30
C ASP A 94 -14.48 -0.28 -2.08
N GLU A 95 -14.69 0.85 -1.40
CA GLU A 95 -14.85 2.16 -2.03
C GLU A 95 -13.57 2.62 -2.73
N ILE A 96 -12.40 2.40 -2.12
CA ILE A 96 -11.13 2.85 -2.70
C ILE A 96 -10.77 2.12 -4.01
N SER A 97 -11.38 0.95 -4.27
CA SER A 97 -11.12 0.17 -5.48
C SER A 97 -11.68 0.82 -6.75
N VAL A 98 -12.69 1.68 -6.61
CA VAL A 98 -13.38 2.36 -7.72
C VAL A 98 -13.14 3.86 -7.75
N LEU A 99 -12.64 4.43 -6.66
CA LEU A 99 -12.42 5.87 -6.52
C LEU A 99 -11.01 6.29 -6.97
N THR A 100 -10.88 7.56 -7.37
CA THR A 100 -9.61 8.17 -7.73
C THR A 100 -8.71 8.42 -6.51
N ALA A 101 -7.46 8.84 -6.74
CA ALA A 101 -6.49 9.08 -5.67
C ALA A 101 -7.02 10.09 -4.62
N PRO A 102 -6.70 9.91 -3.32
CA PRO A 102 -7.21 10.76 -2.23
C PRO A 102 -6.93 12.25 -2.41
N ALA A 103 -5.75 12.61 -2.94
CA ALA A 103 -5.40 14.01 -3.24
C ALA A 103 -6.31 14.61 -4.33
N ALA A 104 -6.77 13.81 -5.30
CA ALA A 104 -7.73 14.26 -6.30
C ALA A 104 -9.12 14.46 -5.70
N ILE A 105 -9.54 13.60 -4.76
CA ILE A 105 -10.80 13.78 -4.02
C ILE A 105 -10.75 15.08 -3.20
N ALA A 106 -9.65 15.30 -2.46
CA ALA A 106 -9.43 16.51 -1.67
C ALA A 106 -9.59 17.79 -2.52
N LEU A 107 -9.07 17.77 -3.74
CA LEU A 107 -9.13 18.87 -4.68
C LEU A 107 -10.51 19.07 -5.32
N ARG A 108 -11.19 17.99 -5.70
CA ARG A 108 -12.39 18.01 -6.56
C ARG A 108 -13.71 17.98 -5.80
N TRP A 109 -13.71 17.56 -4.54
CA TRP A 109 -14.93 17.49 -3.75
C TRP A 109 -15.21 18.85 -3.08
N LYS A 110 -16.45 19.35 -3.22
CA LYS A 110 -16.88 20.65 -2.67
C LYS A 110 -17.74 20.57 -1.42
N GLY A 111 -18.01 19.37 -0.91
CA GLY A 111 -18.77 19.19 0.33
C GLY A 111 -18.00 19.53 1.61
N TRP A 112 -16.79 20.07 1.50
CA TRP A 112 -16.00 20.48 2.66
C TRP A 112 -16.68 21.58 3.46
N VAL A 113 -17.10 21.24 4.67
CA VAL A 113 -17.59 22.22 5.65
C VAL A 113 -16.45 23.11 6.16
N ASP A 114 -16.66 24.42 6.11
CA ASP A 114 -15.77 25.41 6.73
C ASP A 114 -16.23 25.80 8.15
N GLU A 115 -17.53 25.79 8.41
CA GLU A 115 -18.14 26.17 9.68
C GLU A 115 -19.31 25.24 10.01
N TRP A 116 -19.44 24.88 11.28
CA TRP A 116 -20.62 24.19 11.77
C TRP A 116 -21.45 25.14 12.65
N LYS A 117 -22.64 25.52 12.17
CA LYS A 117 -23.58 26.39 12.91
C LYS A 117 -24.78 25.65 13.46
N GLU A 118 -24.96 24.41 13.05
CA GLU A 118 -26.13 23.60 13.40
C GLU A 118 -25.97 22.94 14.76
N GLY A 119 -27.08 22.40 15.29
CA GLY A 119 -27.02 21.53 16.45
C GLY A 119 -26.32 20.20 16.12
N PRO A 120 -25.91 19.42 17.13
CA PRO A 120 -25.33 18.12 16.89
C PRO A 120 -26.30 17.19 16.18
N THR A 121 -25.88 16.59 15.07
CA THR A 121 -26.78 15.88 14.15
C THR A 121 -26.16 14.60 13.60
N TRP A 122 -26.97 13.56 13.41
CA TRP A 122 -26.56 12.35 12.69
C TRP A 122 -26.69 12.59 11.19
N LEU A 123 -25.62 12.32 10.44
CA LEU A 123 -25.63 12.42 8.98
C LEU A 123 -26.35 11.21 8.38
N THR A 124 -27.17 11.45 7.35
CA THR A 124 -28.06 10.45 6.72
C THR A 124 -27.77 10.24 5.23
N ASP A 125 -26.80 10.94 4.67
CA ASP A 125 -26.44 10.97 3.25
C ASP A 125 -25.45 9.86 2.83
N ALA A 126 -25.23 8.85 3.67
CA ALA A 126 -24.28 7.76 3.41
C ALA A 126 -24.50 7.03 2.08
N ASP A 127 -25.74 6.92 1.60
CA ASP A 127 -26.08 6.16 0.39
C ASP A 127 -25.94 6.98 -0.91
N GLU A 128 -25.69 8.29 -0.83
CA GLU A 128 -25.57 9.13 -2.03
C GLU A 128 -24.26 8.85 -2.79
N THR A 129 -24.17 9.21 -4.07
CA THR A 129 -22.91 9.04 -4.81
C THR A 129 -21.93 10.18 -4.53
N LEU A 130 -20.63 9.88 -4.42
CA LEU A 130 -19.60 10.92 -4.27
C LEU A 130 -19.46 11.73 -5.57
N HIS A 131 -20.02 12.93 -5.58
CA HIS A 131 -19.92 13.85 -6.71
C HIS A 131 -18.59 14.63 -6.68
N LEU A 132 -17.74 14.38 -7.67
CA LEU A 132 -16.47 15.09 -7.85
C LEU A 132 -16.59 16.07 -9.03
N GLU A 133 -16.07 17.28 -8.86
CA GLU A 133 -15.99 18.22 -9.98
C GLU A 133 -15.13 17.68 -11.13
N ASN A 134 -15.56 18.01 -12.35
CA ASN A 134 -14.80 17.73 -13.55
C ASN A 134 -13.47 18.48 -13.48
N HIS A 135 -12.38 17.75 -13.68
CA HIS A 135 -11.04 18.30 -13.67
C HIS A 135 -10.22 17.60 -14.74
N PRO A 136 -9.23 18.28 -15.37
CA PRO A 136 -8.31 17.66 -16.33
C PRO A 136 -7.80 16.29 -15.87
N PRO A 137 -7.54 15.35 -16.80
CA PRO A 137 -6.98 14.05 -16.48
C PRO A 137 -5.67 14.20 -15.70
N LEU A 138 -5.37 13.25 -14.82
CA LEU A 138 -4.14 13.27 -13.99
C LEU A 138 -2.90 12.80 -14.76
N THR A 139 -3.11 12.17 -15.93
CA THR A 139 -2.06 11.62 -16.79
C THR A 139 -2.34 12.05 -18.23
N PRO A 140 -1.37 12.63 -18.97
CA PRO A 140 -0.04 13.05 -18.53
C PRO A 140 -0.09 14.10 -17.40
N ALA A 141 0.98 14.19 -16.61
CA ALA A 141 1.12 15.09 -15.47
C ALA A 141 1.32 16.55 -15.93
N SER A 142 0.23 17.19 -16.39
CA SER A 142 0.25 18.54 -16.94
C SER A 142 0.53 19.59 -15.87
N GLY A 143 0.02 19.42 -14.65
CA GLY A 143 0.27 20.33 -13.53
C GLY A 143 1.76 20.40 -13.18
N TRP A 144 2.44 19.24 -13.14
CA TRP A 144 3.90 19.17 -12.98
C TRP A 144 4.65 19.81 -14.16
N ARG A 145 4.16 19.64 -15.39
CA ARG A 145 4.75 20.31 -16.57
C ARG A 145 4.64 21.83 -16.45
N ASP A 146 3.47 22.35 -16.10
CA ASP A 146 3.22 23.78 -16.00
C ASP A 146 3.98 24.41 -14.81
N PHE A 147 4.11 23.68 -13.70
CA PHE A 147 4.78 24.16 -12.50
C PHE A 147 6.31 24.05 -12.59
N ALA A 148 6.82 22.84 -12.89
CA ALA A 148 8.24 22.51 -12.81
C ALA A 148 8.92 22.39 -14.19
N GLY A 149 8.21 22.68 -15.28
CA GLY A 149 8.72 22.65 -16.65
C GLY A 149 8.70 21.26 -17.31
N SER A 150 8.42 20.18 -16.55
CA SER A 150 8.33 18.83 -17.09
C SER A 150 7.41 17.94 -16.26
N GLY A 151 6.51 17.22 -16.93
CA GLY A 151 5.62 16.24 -16.29
C GLY A 151 6.36 15.06 -15.67
N ALA A 152 7.56 14.75 -16.15
CA ALA A 152 8.41 13.69 -15.59
C ALA A 152 8.72 13.88 -14.09
N LYS A 153 8.68 15.12 -13.60
CA LYS A 153 8.96 15.47 -12.20
C LYS A 153 7.91 14.96 -11.22
N ALA A 154 6.72 14.58 -11.69
CA ALA A 154 5.74 13.85 -10.88
C ALA A 154 6.32 12.54 -10.30
N ALA A 155 7.26 11.91 -11.01
CA ALA A 155 7.92 10.70 -10.57
C ALA A 155 9.00 10.93 -9.50
N TRP A 156 9.20 12.16 -9.00
CA TRP A 156 10.01 12.36 -7.80
C TRP A 156 9.33 11.79 -6.55
N LEU A 157 7.99 11.89 -6.49
CA LEU A 157 7.22 11.49 -5.32
C LEU A 157 6.98 9.98 -5.22
N VAL A 158 7.29 9.24 -6.29
CA VAL A 158 7.01 7.81 -6.40
C VAL A 158 8.23 7.08 -6.93
N GLY A 159 8.37 5.81 -6.56
CA GLY A 159 9.42 4.92 -7.03
C GLY A 159 8.86 3.55 -7.39
N PRO A 160 9.73 2.61 -7.82
CA PRO A 160 9.32 1.25 -8.15
C PRO A 160 8.62 0.50 -7.00
N ALA A 161 8.97 0.83 -5.75
CA ALA A 161 8.41 0.23 -4.54
C ALA A 161 7.13 0.92 -4.02
N GLY A 162 6.67 2.01 -4.64
CA GLY A 162 5.50 2.77 -4.19
C GLY A 162 5.77 4.26 -3.95
N ALA A 163 5.05 4.88 -3.01
CA ALA A 163 5.25 6.28 -2.65
C ALA A 163 6.56 6.46 -1.85
N ASN A 164 7.37 7.45 -2.22
CA ASN A 164 8.60 7.77 -1.51
C ASN A 164 8.31 8.57 -0.24
N SER A 165 9.05 8.30 0.84
CA SER A 165 8.97 9.08 2.08
C SER A 165 9.82 10.35 1.99
N LEU A 166 9.18 11.49 1.77
CA LEU A 166 9.81 12.76 1.40
C LEU A 166 9.34 13.94 2.24
N ALA A 167 10.21 14.94 2.37
CA ALA A 167 9.90 16.27 2.85
C ALA A 167 9.71 17.22 1.65
N LEU A 168 8.61 17.95 1.60
CA LEU A 168 8.30 18.88 0.51
C LEU A 168 8.41 20.32 1.02
N ARG A 169 9.36 21.09 0.52
CA ARG A 169 9.61 22.47 0.95
C ARG A 169 9.12 23.49 -0.07
N ASN A 170 8.68 24.64 0.45
CA ASN A 170 8.14 25.77 -0.30
C ASN A 170 7.01 25.38 -1.28
N PRO A 171 5.95 24.68 -0.80
CA PRO A 171 4.87 24.22 -1.68
C PRO A 171 4.17 25.41 -2.38
N PRO A 172 3.57 25.17 -3.57
CA PRO A 172 2.62 26.13 -4.13
C PRO A 172 1.33 26.17 -3.29
N GLU A 173 0.39 27.03 -3.67
CA GLU A 173 -0.95 27.09 -3.07
C GLU A 173 -1.64 25.72 -3.00
N ASP A 174 -2.49 25.51 -1.99
CA ASP A 174 -3.07 24.22 -1.63
C ASP A 174 -3.71 23.49 -2.83
N ALA A 175 -4.51 24.19 -3.65
CA ALA A 175 -5.17 23.58 -4.80
C ALA A 175 -4.16 23.05 -5.82
N ARG A 176 -3.08 23.82 -6.07
CA ARG A 176 -2.01 23.40 -6.97
C ARG A 176 -1.18 22.29 -6.36
N LEU A 177 -0.87 22.35 -5.07
CA LEU A 177 -0.17 21.29 -4.36
C LEU A 177 -0.95 19.96 -4.42
N LEU A 178 -2.24 19.97 -4.07
CA LEU A 178 -3.11 18.78 -4.15
C LEU A 178 -3.17 18.22 -5.57
N ARG A 179 -3.19 19.08 -6.59
CA ARG A 179 -3.09 18.65 -8.00
C ARG A 179 -1.79 17.92 -8.28
N LEU A 180 -0.64 18.46 -7.84
CA LEU A 180 0.67 17.82 -8.03
C LEU A 180 0.75 16.46 -7.31
N LEU A 181 0.26 16.38 -6.06
CA LEU A 181 0.19 15.13 -5.30
C LEU A 181 -0.72 14.11 -6.00
N ALA A 182 -1.86 14.54 -6.54
CA ALA A 182 -2.79 13.69 -7.28
C ALA A 182 -2.19 13.13 -8.56
N GLU A 183 -1.48 13.95 -9.34
CA GLU A 183 -0.77 13.51 -10.55
C GLU A 183 0.31 12.49 -10.24
N SER A 184 1.08 12.70 -9.16
CA SER A 184 2.07 11.73 -8.70
C SER A 184 1.44 10.42 -8.20
N ALA A 185 0.36 10.49 -7.41
CA ALA A 185 -0.34 9.31 -6.91
C ALA A 185 -0.94 8.47 -8.06
N ALA A 186 -1.41 9.11 -9.13
CA ALA A 186 -1.96 8.42 -10.29
C ALA A 186 -0.94 7.51 -11.00
N LEU A 187 0.36 7.79 -10.87
CA LEU A 187 1.43 6.93 -11.42
C LEU A 187 1.50 5.56 -10.74
N LEU A 188 1.03 5.45 -9.50
CA LEU A 188 0.99 4.18 -8.75
C LEU A 188 -0.17 3.28 -9.18
N GLY A 189 -1.08 3.76 -10.04
CA GLY A 189 -2.26 3.01 -10.46
C GLY A 189 -3.11 2.56 -9.26
N ARG A 190 -3.25 1.24 -9.09
CA ARG A 190 -3.99 0.63 -7.95
C ARG A 190 -3.36 0.96 -6.59
N GLY A 191 -2.05 1.27 -6.56
CA GLY A 191 -1.34 1.67 -5.34
C GLY A 191 -1.55 3.13 -4.93
N SER A 192 -2.33 3.93 -5.66
CA SER A 192 -2.51 5.37 -5.40
C SER A 192 -3.04 5.69 -4.00
N TRP A 193 -3.88 4.82 -3.42
CA TRP A 193 -4.41 4.94 -2.06
C TRP A 193 -3.39 4.58 -0.96
N HIS A 194 -2.21 4.07 -1.31
CA HIS A 194 -1.13 3.87 -0.33
C HIS A 194 -0.25 5.11 -0.17
N ALA A 195 -0.40 6.13 -1.02
CA ALA A 195 0.35 7.37 -0.92
C ALA A 195 -0.25 8.32 0.15
N THR A 196 0.10 8.09 1.42
CA THR A 196 -0.27 8.97 2.55
C THR A 196 0.42 10.32 2.47
N PHE A 197 -0.29 11.39 2.82
CA PHE A 197 0.27 12.75 2.76
C PHE A 197 -0.27 13.69 3.84
N THR A 198 0.51 14.73 4.16
CA THR A 198 0.09 15.92 4.89
C THR A 198 0.54 17.18 4.16
N THR A 199 -0.35 18.16 4.03
CA THR A 199 -0.01 19.47 3.45
C THR A 199 0.61 20.44 4.45
N ASN A 200 0.67 20.08 5.74
CA ASN A 200 1.37 20.87 6.75
C ASN A 200 1.88 19.98 7.91
N ALA A 201 3.12 19.51 7.76
CA ALA A 201 3.78 18.64 8.73
C ALA A 201 4.11 19.35 10.05
N CYS A 202 4.24 20.68 10.05
CA CYS A 202 4.44 21.45 11.28
C CYS A 202 3.22 21.37 12.21
N VAL A 203 2.02 21.26 11.64
CA VAL A 203 0.75 21.16 12.39
C VAL A 203 0.42 19.72 12.75
N THR A 204 0.60 18.79 11.82
CA THR A 204 0.07 17.42 11.96
C THR A 204 1.12 16.38 12.36
N GLY A 205 2.38 16.79 12.44
CA GLY A 205 3.53 15.87 12.41
C GLY A 205 3.73 15.24 11.02
N ALA A 206 4.88 14.59 10.85
CA ALA A 206 5.26 13.88 9.62
C ALA A 206 5.14 12.35 9.73
N GLU A 207 4.95 11.81 10.93
CA GLU A 207 4.89 10.38 11.18
C GLU A 207 3.70 9.72 10.45
N GLY A 208 3.96 8.58 9.82
CA GLY A 208 2.96 7.82 9.06
C GLY A 208 2.63 8.38 7.66
N PHE A 209 3.19 9.53 7.28
CA PHE A 209 3.00 10.10 5.95
C PHE A 209 4.18 9.79 5.02
N HIS A 210 3.92 9.41 3.77
CA HIS A 210 4.95 9.37 2.74
C HIS A 210 5.31 10.79 2.31
N TRP A 211 4.34 11.63 2.00
CA TRP A 211 4.60 13.00 1.56
C TRP A 211 4.27 13.98 2.69
N ALA A 212 5.29 14.62 3.22
CA ALA A 212 5.12 15.58 4.31
C ALA A 212 5.58 16.96 3.86
N VAL A 213 4.65 17.92 3.79
CA VAL A 213 4.96 19.30 3.43
C VAL A 213 5.48 20.05 4.66
N GLY A 214 6.71 20.53 4.59
CA GLY A 214 7.42 21.16 5.69
C GLY A 214 8.82 20.56 5.91
N THR A 215 9.53 21.08 6.91
CA THR A 215 10.87 20.58 7.26
C THR A 215 10.73 19.33 8.11
N VAL A 216 11.24 18.20 7.61
CA VAL A 216 11.22 16.92 8.32
C VAL A 216 12.64 16.36 8.41
N PRO A 217 13.24 16.29 9.61
CA PRO A 217 14.59 15.75 9.78
C PRO A 217 14.71 14.30 9.26
N GLY A 218 15.82 13.99 8.60
CA GLY A 218 16.15 12.63 8.14
C GLY A 218 15.41 12.15 6.89
N ARG A 219 14.55 12.97 6.28
CA ARG A 219 13.91 12.66 4.99
C ARG A 219 14.59 13.38 3.83
N THR A 220 14.58 12.74 2.66
CA THR A 220 14.98 13.40 1.41
C THR A 220 14.04 14.56 1.12
N GLU A 221 14.63 15.72 0.81
CA GLU A 221 13.90 16.96 0.59
C GLU A 221 13.73 17.26 -0.90
N ILE A 222 12.55 17.73 -1.27
CA ILE A 222 12.27 18.36 -2.57
C ILE A 222 11.86 19.80 -2.31
N ASP A 223 12.68 20.74 -2.78
CA ASP A 223 12.35 22.16 -2.78
C ASP A 223 11.62 22.54 -4.07
N PHE A 224 10.34 22.89 -3.96
CA PHE A 224 9.52 23.30 -5.09
C PHE A 224 10.00 24.61 -5.75
N ASN A 225 10.71 25.49 -5.03
CA ASN A 225 11.30 26.70 -5.63
C ASN A 225 12.43 26.37 -6.61
N GLN A 226 13.15 25.27 -6.36
CA GLN A 226 14.23 24.80 -7.23
C GLN A 226 13.74 23.79 -8.26
N ALA A 227 12.46 23.41 -8.22
CA ALA A 227 11.91 22.34 -9.04
C ALA A 227 12.16 22.56 -10.53
N LYS A 228 12.18 23.80 -11.05
CA LYS A 228 12.49 24.05 -12.47
C LYS A 228 13.94 23.77 -12.84
N LEU A 229 14.88 24.04 -11.93
CA LEU A 229 16.32 23.92 -12.15
C LEU A 229 16.81 22.48 -12.06
N ILE A 230 16.18 21.67 -11.21
CA ILE A 230 16.55 20.27 -11.01
C ILE A 230 16.11 19.44 -12.22
N ALA A 231 17.00 18.56 -12.70
CA ALA A 231 16.71 17.66 -13.80
C ALA A 231 15.56 16.69 -13.43
N PRO A 232 14.65 16.36 -14.38
CA PRO A 232 13.62 15.37 -14.13
C PRO A 232 14.24 13.99 -13.83
N PRO A 233 13.57 13.16 -13.02
CA PRO A 233 14.01 11.79 -12.81
C PRO A 233 13.88 11.00 -14.11
N THR A 234 14.70 9.95 -14.25
CA THR A 234 14.66 9.04 -15.40
C THR A 234 13.96 7.74 -15.03
N GLY A 235 13.37 7.06 -16.02
CA GLY A 235 12.69 5.76 -15.84
C GLY A 235 11.28 5.74 -16.41
N ASP A 236 10.61 4.59 -16.30
CA ASP A 236 9.30 4.37 -16.92
C ASP A 236 8.20 5.22 -16.28
N LEU A 237 8.21 5.39 -14.96
CA LEU A 237 7.26 6.28 -14.26
C LEU A 237 7.42 7.74 -14.70
N ALA A 238 8.66 8.19 -14.90
CA ALA A 238 8.94 9.54 -15.39
C ALA A 238 8.50 9.72 -16.85
N ARG A 239 8.69 8.70 -17.70
CA ARG A 239 8.20 8.69 -19.08
C ARG A 239 6.67 8.72 -19.12
N GLN A 240 6.02 7.85 -18.36
CA GLN A 240 4.56 7.78 -18.23
C GLN A 240 3.98 9.11 -17.75
N ALA A 241 4.61 9.75 -16.76
CA ALA A 241 4.18 11.06 -16.28
C ALA A 241 4.32 12.15 -17.35
N ALA A 242 5.40 12.12 -18.14
CA ALA A 242 5.68 13.11 -19.16
C ALA A 242 4.80 12.96 -20.41
N THR A 243 4.56 11.75 -20.89
CA THR A 243 3.87 11.51 -22.17
C THR A 243 2.42 11.07 -21.99
N GLY A 244 2.06 10.55 -20.82
CA GLY A 244 0.77 9.92 -20.55
C GLY A 244 0.64 8.52 -21.15
N VAL A 245 1.65 8.07 -21.89
CA VAL A 245 1.74 6.74 -22.50
C VAL A 245 2.64 5.91 -21.61
N GLY A 246 2.09 4.86 -20.99
CA GLY A 246 2.89 3.85 -20.29
C GLY A 246 3.93 3.28 -21.25
N ALA A 247 5.14 3.01 -20.78
CA ALA A 247 6.22 2.55 -21.64
C ALA A 247 5.78 1.34 -22.49
N THR A 248 6.02 1.39 -23.81
CA THR A 248 6.18 0.18 -24.61
C THR A 248 7.28 -0.64 -23.93
N PRO A 249 7.07 -1.94 -23.62
CA PRO A 249 8.01 -2.67 -22.81
C PRO A 249 9.31 -2.87 -23.60
N LEU A 250 10.34 -2.11 -23.25
CA LEU A 250 11.70 -2.61 -23.35
C LEU A 250 11.83 -3.62 -22.22
N ALA A 251 12.16 -4.85 -22.60
CA ALA A 251 12.40 -5.94 -21.68
C ALA A 251 13.33 -5.49 -20.56
N PHE A 252 12.89 -5.58 -19.31
CA PHE A 252 13.69 -6.02 -18.17
C PHE A 252 12.79 -6.23 -16.93
N SER A 253 12.99 -7.41 -16.32
CA SER A 253 12.87 -7.75 -14.89
C SER A 253 11.63 -7.32 -14.11
N ALA A 254 10.76 -8.31 -13.87
CA ALA A 254 9.68 -8.23 -12.90
C ALA A 254 10.21 -8.21 -11.45
N PRO A 255 9.70 -7.31 -10.59
CA PRO A 255 9.70 -7.45 -9.14
C PRO A 255 8.42 -8.16 -8.66
N ILE A 256 8.65 -9.26 -7.95
CA ILE A 256 8.08 -9.65 -6.65
C ILE A 256 6.65 -9.14 -6.35
N GLU A 257 5.70 -10.07 -6.45
CA GLU A 257 4.34 -9.99 -5.93
C GLU A 257 4.34 -9.91 -4.38
N ALA A 258 3.61 -8.95 -3.83
CA ALA A 258 3.13 -8.99 -2.46
C ALA A 258 1.87 -9.87 -2.43
N SER A 259 1.96 -11.03 -1.79
CA SER A 259 0.82 -11.93 -1.58
C SER A 259 -0.07 -11.45 -0.44
N THR A 260 -1.37 -11.56 -0.70
CA THR A 260 -2.52 -11.29 0.16
C THR A 260 -2.57 -12.20 1.39
N ALA A 261 -2.78 -11.62 2.58
CA ALA A 261 -3.15 -12.35 3.79
C ALA A 261 -4.61 -12.87 3.69
N PRO A 262 -4.92 -14.10 4.18
CA PRO A 262 -6.29 -14.57 4.29
C PRO A 262 -6.94 -14.15 5.61
N THR A 263 -8.23 -13.89 5.52
CA THR A 263 -9.21 -13.66 6.59
C THR A 263 -9.22 -14.78 7.64
N SER A 264 -9.06 -14.42 8.92
CA SER A 264 -9.18 -15.33 10.05
C SER A 264 -10.65 -15.65 10.38
N ASN A 265 -11.01 -16.93 10.30
CA ASN A 265 -12.24 -17.47 10.90
C ASN A 265 -12.14 -17.41 12.43
N SER A 266 -13.15 -16.82 13.07
CA SER A 266 -13.34 -16.81 14.51
C SER A 266 -13.64 -18.22 15.04
N PHE A 267 -12.72 -18.80 15.82
CA PHE A 267 -12.99 -19.95 16.69
C PHE A 267 -13.29 -19.46 18.11
N ASN A 268 -14.50 -19.73 18.59
CA ASN A 268 -14.86 -19.62 20.00
C ASN A 268 -14.13 -20.71 20.78
N ALA A 269 -13.21 -20.32 21.67
CA ALA A 269 -12.62 -21.21 22.67
C ALA A 269 -13.06 -20.78 24.07
N THR A 270 -14.04 -21.50 24.63
CA THR A 270 -14.39 -21.48 26.05
C THR A 270 -13.24 -22.04 26.89
N LEU A 271 -12.45 -21.14 27.51
CA LEU A 271 -11.46 -21.50 28.53
C LEU A 271 -12.08 -21.35 29.93
N SER A 272 -11.98 -22.42 30.71
CA SER A 272 -12.52 -22.56 32.06
C SER A 272 -11.94 -21.54 33.05
N ARG A 273 -12.83 -20.87 33.81
CA ARG A 273 -12.58 -19.79 34.78
C ARG A 273 -11.58 -20.13 35.90
N THR A 274 -11.23 -21.40 36.10
CA THR A 274 -10.36 -21.84 37.21
C THR A 274 -8.87 -21.67 36.95
N VAL A 275 -8.42 -21.65 35.69
CA VAL A 275 -6.98 -21.57 35.35
C VAL A 275 -6.45 -20.13 35.37
N LEU A 276 -7.31 -19.15 35.08
CA LEU A 276 -6.93 -17.73 35.07
C LEU A 276 -6.66 -17.17 36.48
N ILE A 277 -7.34 -17.69 37.51
CA ILE A 277 -7.24 -17.18 38.89
C ILE A 277 -5.90 -17.57 39.54
N VAL A 278 -5.34 -18.73 39.19
CA VAL A 278 -4.06 -19.21 39.76
C VAL A 278 -2.87 -18.44 39.18
N ILE A 279 -2.92 -18.06 37.90
CA ILE A 279 -1.81 -17.36 37.24
C ILE A 279 -1.75 -15.89 37.69
N VAL A 280 -2.91 -15.24 37.93
CA VAL A 280 -2.96 -13.84 38.39
C VAL A 280 -2.58 -13.69 39.86
N SER A 281 -2.90 -14.67 40.72
CA SER A 281 -2.55 -14.62 42.15
C SER A 281 -1.05 -14.84 42.41
N LEU A 282 -0.35 -15.60 41.57
CA LEU A 282 1.10 -15.79 41.68
C LEU A 282 1.90 -14.50 41.35
N ILE A 283 1.40 -13.69 40.41
CA ILE A 283 2.06 -12.45 39.96
C ILE A 283 1.89 -11.32 40.99
N ILE A 284 0.73 -11.26 41.68
CA ILE A 284 0.46 -10.23 42.70
C ILE A 284 1.23 -10.51 43.99
N GLY A 285 1.42 -11.77 44.38
CA GLY A 285 2.21 -12.13 45.57
C GLY A 285 3.69 -11.74 45.46
N LEU A 286 4.26 -11.82 44.26
CA LEU A 286 5.67 -11.49 44.01
C LEU A 286 5.93 -9.98 44.00
N ALA A 287 4.94 -9.17 43.60
CA ALA A 287 5.03 -7.71 43.61
C ALA A 287 4.91 -7.10 45.03
N VAL A 288 4.09 -7.70 45.92
CA VAL A 288 3.92 -7.21 47.30
C VAL A 288 5.13 -7.54 48.18
N GLY A 289 5.80 -8.67 47.94
CA GLY A 289 7.02 -9.05 48.65
C GLY A 289 8.21 -8.10 48.39
N LEU A 290 8.37 -7.63 47.15
CA LEU A 290 9.44 -6.66 46.83
C LEU A 290 9.16 -5.28 47.44
N PHE A 291 7.91 -4.83 47.48
CA PHE A 291 7.55 -3.50 47.98
C PHE A 291 7.79 -3.34 49.50
N LEU A 292 7.64 -4.41 50.29
CA LEU A 292 7.88 -4.37 51.74
C LEU A 292 9.37 -4.41 52.13
N ILE A 293 10.25 -4.88 51.22
CA ILE A 293 11.70 -4.86 51.45
C ILE A 293 12.27 -3.46 51.19
N PHE A 294 11.67 -2.68 50.28
CA PHE A 294 12.14 -1.34 49.93
C PHE A 294 11.68 -0.22 50.87
N GLN A 295 10.73 -0.46 51.80
CA GLN A 295 10.25 0.57 52.74
C GLN A 295 11.05 0.68 54.05
N LYS A 296 12.10 -0.11 54.25
CA LYS A 296 12.90 -0.06 55.49
C LYS A 296 14.35 0.30 55.22
N SER A 297 14.59 1.57 54.87
CA SER A 297 15.89 2.22 55.04
C SER A 297 15.73 3.74 54.89
N ASP A 298 15.45 4.42 56.01
CA ASP A 298 15.72 5.85 56.16
C ASP A 298 17.03 6.01 56.96
N SER A 299 18.01 6.71 56.39
CA SER A 299 19.09 7.37 57.11
C SER A 299 19.73 8.44 56.22
N THR A 300 19.85 9.64 56.79
CA THR A 300 20.35 10.95 56.31
C THR A 300 21.65 10.99 55.49
N PRO A 301 21.94 12.09 54.75
CA PRO A 301 22.96 12.14 53.71
C PRO A 301 24.34 12.50 54.26
N ALA A 302 25.38 11.83 53.74
CA ALA A 302 26.76 12.29 53.82
C ALA A 302 27.41 12.14 52.44
N THR A 303 27.93 13.25 51.93
CA THR A 303 28.67 13.37 50.68
C THR A 303 29.93 12.49 50.70
N VAL A 304 30.03 11.52 49.80
CA VAL A 304 31.29 10.82 49.49
C VAL A 304 31.39 10.65 47.97
N VAL A 305 32.47 11.20 47.41
CA VAL A 305 32.89 11.06 46.01
C VAL A 305 33.37 9.63 45.79
N ILE A 306 32.83 8.93 44.78
CA ILE A 306 33.32 7.60 44.35
C ILE A 306 33.46 7.60 42.82
N GLU A 307 34.68 7.32 42.36
CA GLU A 307 35.06 7.14 40.96
C GLU A 307 34.39 5.90 40.34
N THR A 308 33.82 6.05 39.14
CA THR A 308 33.24 4.94 38.35
C THR A 308 34.30 4.21 37.52
N PRO A 309 34.35 2.86 37.51
CA PRO A 309 35.16 2.10 36.55
C PRO A 309 34.51 2.05 35.14
N PRO A 310 35.29 1.82 34.07
CA PRO A 310 34.83 1.99 32.69
C PRO A 310 33.87 0.86 32.24
N THR A 311 32.85 1.25 31.49
CA THR A 311 31.83 0.39 30.89
C THR A 311 32.42 -0.46 29.74
N PRO A 312 32.09 -1.76 29.60
CA PRO A 312 32.54 -2.55 28.44
C PRO A 312 31.81 -2.12 27.16
N SER A 313 32.55 -2.03 26.06
CA SER A 313 32.06 -1.65 24.73
C SER A 313 31.03 -2.64 24.17
N ILE A 314 29.89 -2.14 23.71
CA ILE A 314 28.83 -2.92 23.03
C ILE A 314 29.31 -3.25 21.61
N ASP A 315 29.36 -4.53 21.28
CA ASP A 315 29.71 -5.05 19.96
C ASP A 315 28.48 -4.95 19.02
N THR A 316 28.35 -3.81 18.33
CA THR A 316 27.18 -3.44 17.50
C THR A 316 26.97 -4.37 16.30
N THR A 317 27.97 -5.17 15.93
CA THR A 317 27.92 -6.09 14.79
C THR A 317 26.97 -7.26 15.03
N LYS A 318 27.00 -7.84 16.23
CA LYS A 318 26.15 -8.98 16.61
C LYS A 318 24.68 -8.59 16.76
N SER A 319 24.40 -7.36 17.22
CA SER A 319 23.03 -6.85 17.32
C SER A 319 22.40 -6.65 15.94
N ASP A 320 23.17 -6.16 14.96
CA ASP A 320 22.69 -5.93 13.60
C ASP A 320 22.43 -7.25 12.86
N GLU A 321 23.29 -8.25 13.05
CA GLU A 321 23.09 -9.61 12.51
C GLU A 321 21.83 -10.27 13.07
N LEU A 322 21.60 -10.16 14.39
CA LEU A 322 20.39 -10.69 15.02
C LEU A 322 19.12 -9.99 14.53
N TYR A 323 19.17 -8.67 14.34
CA TYR A 323 18.05 -7.92 13.81
C TYR A 323 17.69 -8.34 12.38
N ARG A 324 18.69 -8.48 11.50
CA ARG A 324 18.50 -8.93 10.11
C ARG A 324 17.99 -10.37 10.04
N ALA A 325 18.52 -11.26 10.88
CA ALA A 325 18.04 -12.64 10.97
C ALA A 325 16.56 -12.70 11.38
N ASN A 326 16.13 -11.88 12.36
CA ASN A 326 14.73 -11.82 12.79
C ASN A 326 13.78 -11.31 11.70
N ILE A 327 14.22 -10.36 10.88
CA ILE A 327 13.45 -9.90 9.71
C ILE A 327 13.33 -11.01 8.67
N ALA A 328 14.44 -11.69 8.36
CA ALA A 328 14.43 -12.80 7.39
C ALA A 328 13.48 -13.92 7.84
N ILE A 329 13.49 -14.31 9.11
CA ILE A 329 12.54 -15.30 9.68
C ILE A 329 11.10 -14.91 9.40
N LYS A 330 10.73 -13.66 9.71
CA LYS A 330 9.37 -13.17 9.53
C LYS A 330 8.95 -13.22 8.05
N ASN A 331 9.86 -12.87 7.16
CA ASN A 331 9.60 -12.85 5.72
C ASN A 331 9.49 -14.27 5.13
N ILE A 332 10.40 -15.20 5.49
CA ILE A 332 10.30 -16.62 5.06
C ILE A 332 9.01 -17.25 5.56
N ALA A 333 8.64 -17.01 6.82
CA ALA A 333 7.39 -17.51 7.38
C ALA A 333 6.17 -16.97 6.63
N SER A 334 6.13 -15.66 6.35
CA SER A 334 5.05 -15.04 5.57
C SER A 334 4.94 -15.61 4.15
N LEU A 335 6.07 -15.86 3.48
CA LEU A 335 6.07 -16.43 2.13
C LEU A 335 5.56 -17.88 2.13
N LEU A 336 5.98 -18.68 3.10
CA LEU A 336 5.48 -20.05 3.30
C LEU A 336 3.99 -20.10 3.66
N GLU A 337 3.46 -19.10 4.37
CA GLU A 337 2.02 -18.96 4.65
C GLU A 337 1.22 -18.60 3.40
N SER A 338 1.83 -17.83 2.49
CA SER A 338 1.21 -17.44 1.22
C SER A 338 1.36 -18.46 0.09
N ASP A 339 1.86 -19.65 0.38
CA ASP A 339 2.19 -20.71 -0.59
C ASP A 339 3.22 -20.31 -1.68
N ASP A 340 3.97 -19.21 -1.50
CA ASP A 340 5.09 -18.82 -2.37
C ASP A 340 6.39 -19.52 -1.95
N TYR A 341 6.52 -20.77 -2.39
CA TYR A 341 7.69 -21.60 -2.09
C TYR A 341 8.94 -21.20 -2.88
N VAL A 342 8.80 -20.56 -4.04
CA VAL A 342 9.95 -20.09 -4.84
C VAL A 342 10.57 -18.86 -4.17
N GLY A 343 9.74 -17.88 -3.77
CA GLY A 343 10.18 -16.71 -3.01
C GLY A 343 10.80 -17.09 -1.67
N ALA A 344 10.14 -17.98 -0.91
CA ALA A 344 10.65 -18.45 0.38
C ALA A 344 12.02 -19.15 0.26
N ALA A 345 12.18 -19.99 -0.78
CA ALA A 345 13.43 -20.68 -1.06
C ALA A 345 14.58 -19.72 -1.41
N LYS A 346 14.34 -18.74 -2.27
CA LYS A 346 15.34 -17.72 -2.64
C LYS A 346 15.79 -16.93 -1.41
N LEU A 347 14.84 -16.48 -0.59
CA LEU A 347 15.15 -15.69 0.61
C LEU A 347 15.88 -16.53 1.67
N TRP A 348 15.56 -17.82 1.81
CA TRP A 348 16.33 -18.75 2.63
C TRP A 348 17.78 -18.88 2.15
N LEU A 349 17.98 -19.11 0.84
CA LEU A 349 19.32 -19.25 0.26
C LEU A 349 20.16 -17.99 0.45
N GLU A 350 19.61 -16.81 0.16
CA GLU A 350 20.29 -15.52 0.35
C GLU A 350 20.63 -15.28 1.82
N THR A 351 19.69 -15.51 2.74
CA THR A 351 19.92 -15.34 4.18
C THR A 351 20.96 -16.34 4.70
N SER A 352 20.96 -17.58 4.20
CA SER A 352 21.93 -18.60 4.59
C SER A 352 23.36 -18.28 4.15
N GLN A 353 23.52 -17.59 3.02
CA GLN A 353 24.82 -17.10 2.55
C GLN A 353 25.32 -15.92 3.38
N LEU A 354 24.42 -15.01 3.78
CA LEU A 354 24.75 -13.83 4.58
C LEU A 354 25.01 -14.17 6.05
N SER A 355 24.35 -15.19 6.60
CA SER A 355 24.46 -15.57 8.00
C SER A 355 24.47 -17.11 8.18
N PRO A 356 25.65 -17.73 8.37
CA PRO A 356 25.74 -19.17 8.57
C PRO A 356 25.19 -19.62 9.93
N THR A 357 25.23 -18.75 10.95
CA THR A 357 24.67 -19.01 12.28
C THR A 357 23.14 -19.08 12.24
N PHE A 358 22.50 -18.25 11.42
CA PHE A 358 21.07 -18.34 11.13
C PHE A 358 20.72 -19.68 10.47
N ALA A 359 21.46 -20.08 9.44
CA ALA A 359 21.22 -21.32 8.72
C ALA A 359 21.24 -22.54 9.66
N GLN A 360 22.24 -22.62 10.55
CA GLN A 360 22.35 -23.71 11.52
C GLN A 360 21.19 -23.75 12.51
N ARG A 361 20.74 -22.60 13.03
CA ARG A 361 19.72 -22.54 14.07
C ARG A 361 18.32 -22.88 13.56
N TYR A 362 18.04 -22.56 12.31
CA TYR A 362 16.68 -22.62 11.73
C TYR A 362 16.54 -23.67 10.63
N GLN A 363 17.58 -24.49 10.43
CA GLN A 363 17.61 -25.55 9.42
C GLN A 363 16.42 -26.51 9.56
N GLU A 364 16.19 -27.04 10.76
CA GLU A 364 15.15 -28.05 11.00
C GLU A 364 13.74 -27.50 10.69
N GLN A 365 13.50 -26.23 11.02
CA GLN A 365 12.19 -25.59 10.87
C GLN A 365 11.87 -25.23 9.42
N TYR A 366 12.81 -24.60 8.70
CA TYR A 366 12.54 -24.04 7.38
C TYR A 366 13.07 -24.89 6.24
N LEU A 367 14.31 -25.41 6.33
CA LEU A 367 14.89 -26.21 5.25
C LEU A 367 14.10 -27.51 5.05
N THR A 368 13.75 -28.22 6.13
CA THR A 368 12.96 -29.46 6.04
C THR A 368 11.58 -29.22 5.42
N ARG A 369 10.93 -28.11 5.80
CA ARG A 369 9.61 -27.73 5.28
C ARG A 369 9.66 -27.30 3.81
N LEU A 370 10.70 -26.56 3.43
CA LEU A 370 10.99 -26.21 2.05
C LEU A 370 11.25 -27.47 1.24
N GLN A 371 12.17 -28.34 1.66
CA GLN A 371 12.54 -29.53 0.89
C GLN A 371 11.38 -30.51 0.68
N SER A 372 10.48 -30.63 1.67
CA SER A 372 9.30 -31.51 1.58
C SER A 372 8.17 -30.96 0.73
N ASN A 373 7.96 -29.64 0.68
CA ASN A 373 6.77 -29.05 0.06
C ASN A 373 7.06 -28.24 -1.21
N TYR A 374 8.32 -27.90 -1.49
CA TYR A 374 8.70 -27.06 -2.63
C TYR A 374 8.20 -27.64 -3.96
N VAL A 375 8.58 -28.89 -4.26
CA VAL A 375 8.25 -29.54 -5.53
C VAL A 375 6.73 -29.66 -5.76
N PRO A 376 5.93 -30.22 -4.84
CA PRO A 376 4.49 -30.37 -5.06
C PRO A 376 3.78 -29.01 -5.19
N LYS A 377 4.20 -27.97 -4.45
CA LYS A 377 3.58 -26.65 -4.50
C LYS A 377 3.92 -25.87 -5.76
N VAL A 378 5.18 -25.90 -6.20
CA VAL A 378 5.61 -25.28 -7.47
C VAL A 378 4.92 -25.95 -8.67
N ILE A 379 4.77 -27.29 -8.64
CA ILE A 379 4.01 -28.02 -9.67
C ILE A 379 2.56 -27.50 -9.76
N LEU A 380 1.88 -27.32 -8.62
CA LEU A 380 0.51 -26.81 -8.59
C LEU A 380 0.41 -25.39 -9.15
N GLN A 381 1.35 -24.51 -8.77
CA GLN A 381 1.39 -23.12 -9.23
C GLN A 381 1.62 -23.02 -10.75
N LEU A 382 2.62 -23.71 -11.29
CA LEU A 382 2.92 -23.70 -12.72
C LEU A 382 1.81 -24.34 -13.54
N ARG A 383 1.21 -25.43 -13.06
CA ARG A 383 0.07 -26.08 -13.71
C ARG A 383 -1.14 -25.14 -13.79
N ALA A 384 -1.51 -24.47 -12.69
CA ALA A 384 -2.62 -23.53 -12.67
C ALA A 384 -2.43 -22.38 -13.68
N LYS A 385 -1.18 -21.94 -13.89
CA LYS A 385 -0.84 -20.93 -14.89
C LYS A 385 -0.98 -21.45 -16.32
N ILE A 386 -0.52 -22.67 -16.62
CA ILE A 386 -0.64 -23.26 -17.98
C ILE A 386 -2.10 -23.57 -18.34
N GLU A 387 -2.90 -24.01 -17.38
CA GLU A 387 -4.31 -24.40 -17.60
C GLU A 387 -5.25 -23.18 -17.77
N ASN A 388 -4.77 -21.96 -17.46
CA ASN A 388 -5.58 -20.75 -17.57
C ASN A 388 -5.74 -20.30 -19.05
N PRO A 389 -6.96 -20.30 -19.62
CA PRO A 389 -7.19 -19.97 -21.03
C PRO A 389 -6.79 -18.54 -21.43
N GLN A 390 -6.62 -17.63 -20.47
CA GLN A 390 -6.27 -16.23 -20.72
C GLN A 390 -4.77 -16.04 -21.01
N VAL A 391 -3.93 -17.01 -20.64
CA VAL A 391 -2.47 -16.97 -20.87
C VAL A 391 -2.14 -16.98 -22.37
N PHE A 392 -2.96 -17.67 -23.18
CA PHE A 392 -2.75 -17.78 -24.62
C PHE A 392 -3.34 -16.63 -25.45
N LYS A 393 -4.09 -15.70 -24.85
CA LYS A 393 -4.66 -14.55 -25.56
C LYS A 393 -3.71 -13.37 -25.70
N LYS A 394 -2.61 -13.35 -24.94
CA LYS A 394 -1.62 -12.28 -24.95
C LYS A 394 -0.26 -12.86 -25.32
N THR A 395 0.29 -12.45 -26.46
CA THR A 395 1.59 -12.88 -27.01
C THR A 395 2.77 -12.66 -26.05
N THR A 396 2.60 -11.81 -25.03
CA THR A 396 3.64 -11.45 -24.06
C THR A 396 3.74 -12.33 -22.82
N ILE A 397 2.77 -13.24 -22.55
CA ILE A 397 2.75 -14.03 -21.30
C ILE A 397 3.62 -15.30 -21.38
N ALA A 398 3.75 -15.90 -22.58
CA ALA A 398 4.57 -17.10 -22.79
C ALA A 398 6.04 -16.95 -22.35
N PRO A 399 6.77 -15.87 -22.70
CA PRO A 399 8.18 -15.73 -22.29
C PRO A 399 8.36 -15.49 -20.78
N SER A 400 7.44 -14.80 -20.10
CA SER A 400 7.52 -14.61 -18.64
C SER A 400 7.28 -15.91 -17.87
N LEU A 401 6.35 -16.76 -18.35
CA LEU A 401 6.07 -18.06 -17.73
C LEU A 401 7.25 -19.04 -17.91
N GLN A 402 7.95 -18.95 -19.03
CA GLN A 402 9.18 -19.72 -19.27
C GLN A 402 10.31 -19.32 -18.31
N LEU A 403 10.50 -18.01 -18.08
CA LEU A 403 11.50 -17.50 -17.14
C LEU A 403 11.19 -17.96 -15.71
N GLU A 404 9.93 -17.86 -15.28
CA GLU A 404 9.49 -18.30 -13.95
C GLU A 404 9.74 -19.80 -13.73
N ALA A 405 9.42 -20.64 -14.72
CA ALA A 405 9.67 -22.08 -14.66
C ALA A 405 11.17 -22.40 -14.55
N GLN A 406 12.02 -21.69 -15.31
CA GLN A 406 13.47 -21.86 -15.27
C GLN A 406 14.06 -21.47 -13.90
N GLU A 407 13.62 -20.35 -13.34
CA GLU A 407 14.04 -19.91 -12.00
C GLU A 407 13.60 -20.89 -10.91
N ALA A 408 12.42 -21.50 -11.03
CA ALA A 408 11.93 -22.49 -10.09
C ALA A 408 12.78 -23.77 -10.09
N ILE A 409 13.28 -24.21 -11.25
CA ILE A 409 14.24 -25.31 -11.35
C ILE A 409 15.56 -24.94 -10.68
N GLN A 410 16.17 -23.82 -11.04
CA GLN A 410 17.46 -23.38 -10.49
C GLN A 410 17.43 -23.24 -8.96
N THR A 411 16.33 -22.71 -8.43
CA THR A 411 16.10 -22.56 -6.99
C THR A 411 15.93 -23.93 -6.33
N GLY A 412 15.24 -24.88 -6.98
CA GLY A 412 15.10 -26.26 -6.48
C GLY A 412 16.42 -27.04 -6.48
N GLU A 413 17.27 -26.84 -7.48
CA GLU A 413 18.62 -27.42 -7.51
C GLU A 413 19.49 -26.89 -6.37
N SER A 414 19.42 -25.58 -6.13
CA SER A 414 20.14 -24.92 -5.03
C SER A 414 19.66 -25.39 -3.64
N LEU A 415 18.38 -25.77 -3.50
CA LEU A 415 17.82 -26.39 -2.30
C LEU A 415 18.08 -27.91 -2.18
N GLN A 416 18.70 -28.51 -3.19
CA GLN A 416 18.98 -29.95 -3.26
C GLN A 416 17.73 -30.84 -3.21
N VAL A 417 16.60 -30.39 -3.77
CA VAL A 417 15.33 -31.15 -3.77
C VAL A 417 15.19 -32.16 -4.92
N GLN A 418 16.27 -32.40 -5.67
CA GLN A 418 16.29 -33.28 -6.85
C GLN A 418 15.91 -34.74 -6.51
N SER A 419 16.15 -35.17 -5.27
CA SER A 419 15.79 -36.52 -4.79
C SER A 419 14.29 -36.70 -4.51
N HIS A 420 13.48 -35.64 -4.64
CA HIS A 420 12.04 -35.71 -4.40
C HIS A 420 11.32 -36.53 -5.50
N PRO A 421 10.35 -37.40 -5.16
CA PRO A 421 9.69 -38.29 -6.13
C PRO A 421 8.96 -37.55 -7.27
N ASP A 422 8.48 -36.33 -7.00
CA ASP A 422 7.80 -35.48 -8.00
C ASP A 422 8.73 -34.57 -8.82
N TRP A 423 10.04 -34.58 -8.58
CA TRP A 423 10.99 -33.75 -9.33
C TRP A 423 10.92 -33.98 -10.86
N PRO A 424 10.78 -35.22 -11.37
CA PRO A 424 10.60 -35.45 -12.81
C PRO A 424 9.35 -34.79 -13.39
N LYS A 425 8.26 -34.70 -12.61
CA LYS A 425 7.00 -34.05 -13.06
C LYS A 425 7.18 -32.54 -13.21
N LEU A 426 8.00 -31.93 -12.37
CA LEU A 426 8.33 -30.51 -12.47
C LEU A 426 9.12 -30.23 -13.77
N LEU A 427 10.07 -31.10 -14.12
CA LEU A 427 10.81 -31.03 -15.39
C LEU A 427 9.89 -31.21 -16.60
N GLU A 428 8.93 -32.13 -16.54
CA GLU A 428 7.92 -32.32 -17.59
C GLU A 428 7.08 -31.06 -17.81
N ILE A 429 6.67 -30.39 -16.72
CA ILE A 429 5.92 -29.13 -16.78
C ILE A 429 6.75 -28.02 -17.42
N GLN A 430 8.03 -27.89 -17.07
CA GLN A 430 8.95 -26.94 -17.69
C GLN A 430 9.05 -27.20 -19.21
N GLN A 431 9.29 -28.45 -19.63
CA GLN A 431 9.36 -28.81 -21.04
C GLN A 431 8.07 -28.47 -21.79
N ARG A 432 6.91 -28.66 -21.14
CA ARG A 432 5.62 -28.28 -21.71
C ARG A 432 5.47 -26.77 -21.88
N ILE A 433 5.94 -25.96 -20.92
CA ILE A 433 5.97 -24.49 -21.03
C ILE A 433 6.87 -24.05 -22.19
N GLU A 434 8.05 -24.67 -22.34
CA GLU A 434 8.96 -24.37 -23.45
C GLU A 434 8.37 -24.73 -24.81
N LEU A 435 7.68 -25.86 -24.92
CA LEU A 435 6.95 -26.25 -26.13
C LEU A 435 5.85 -25.24 -26.46
N ILE A 436 5.06 -24.84 -25.46
CA ILE A 436 4.02 -23.83 -25.60
C ILE A 436 4.60 -22.51 -26.11
N ALA A 437 5.73 -22.06 -25.57
CA ALA A 437 6.39 -20.82 -25.99
C ALA A 437 6.90 -20.86 -27.44
N ARG A 438 7.22 -22.05 -27.95
CA ARG A 438 7.62 -22.25 -29.36
C ARG A 438 6.43 -22.40 -30.31
N CYS A 439 5.23 -22.69 -29.81
CA CYS A 439 4.02 -22.78 -30.62
C CYS A 439 3.53 -21.38 -31.00
N ASP A 440 3.51 -21.07 -32.30
CA ASP A 440 2.88 -19.86 -32.84
C ASP A 440 1.35 -20.00 -32.75
N ILE A 441 0.77 -19.64 -31.61
CA ILE A 441 -0.68 -19.62 -31.40
C ILE A 441 -1.22 -18.31 -31.98
N ARG A 442 -1.52 -18.31 -33.28
CA ARG A 442 -2.20 -17.19 -33.91
C ARG A 442 -3.68 -17.20 -33.56
N PRO A 443 -4.28 -16.05 -33.25
CA PRO A 443 -5.72 -15.95 -33.13
C PRO A 443 -6.35 -16.26 -34.49
N MET A 444 -6.96 -17.44 -34.63
CA MET A 444 -7.75 -17.77 -35.81
C MET A 444 -9.10 -17.07 -35.72
N ILE A 445 -9.37 -16.20 -36.69
CA ILE A 445 -10.68 -15.59 -36.87
C ILE A 445 -11.41 -16.39 -37.96
N LEU A 446 -12.50 -17.06 -37.58
CA LEU A 446 -13.42 -17.67 -38.53
C LEU A 446 -14.35 -16.57 -39.06
N ILE A 447 -14.24 -16.25 -40.35
CA ILE A 447 -15.10 -15.28 -41.04
C ILE A 447 -15.93 -16.04 -42.06
N SER A 448 -17.26 -15.90 -42.00
CA SER A 448 -18.14 -16.42 -43.04
C SER A 448 -18.02 -15.55 -44.30
N GLY A 449 -17.65 -16.18 -45.41
CA GLY A 449 -17.58 -15.55 -46.74
C GLY A 449 -18.61 -16.14 -47.69
N GLN A 450 -19.03 -15.35 -48.67
CA GLN A 450 -19.83 -15.82 -49.81
C GLN A 450 -19.00 -15.75 -51.08
N TRP A 451 -19.01 -16.84 -51.85
CA TRP A 451 -18.43 -16.85 -53.19
C TRP A 451 -19.48 -16.33 -54.17
N SER A 452 -19.17 -15.24 -54.86
CA SER A 452 -19.95 -14.75 -55.99
C SER A 452 -19.18 -15.03 -57.27
N THR A 453 -19.79 -15.76 -58.19
CA THR A 453 -19.26 -15.93 -59.56
C THR A 453 -20.13 -15.08 -60.47
N ALA A 454 -19.52 -14.21 -61.26
CA ALA A 454 -20.28 -13.39 -62.20
C ALA A 454 -20.94 -14.28 -63.27
N ASP A 455 -22.19 -14.02 -63.63
CA ASP A 455 -22.98 -14.80 -64.61
C ASP A 455 -22.54 -14.59 -66.08
N VAL A 456 -21.24 -14.43 -66.34
CA VAL A 456 -20.69 -14.14 -67.69
C VAL A 456 -20.14 -15.39 -68.39
N GLY A 457 -20.63 -16.57 -68.01
CA GLY A 457 -20.27 -17.84 -68.63
C GLY A 457 -19.15 -18.61 -67.90
N PRO A 458 -18.72 -19.76 -68.44
CA PRO A 458 -17.92 -20.77 -67.72
C PRO A 458 -16.50 -20.34 -67.33
N ASN A 459 -16.03 -19.18 -67.79
CA ASN A 459 -14.71 -18.63 -67.50
C ASN A 459 -14.77 -17.32 -66.68
N ALA A 460 -15.92 -17.00 -66.07
CA ALA A 460 -16.06 -15.78 -65.30
C ALA A 460 -15.26 -15.84 -63.98
N PRO A 461 -14.59 -14.74 -63.59
CA PRO A 461 -13.83 -14.71 -62.34
C PRO A 461 -14.76 -14.83 -61.12
N SER A 462 -14.44 -15.74 -60.22
CA SER A 462 -15.10 -15.85 -58.91
C SER A 462 -14.45 -14.90 -57.92
N THR A 463 -15.27 -14.14 -57.20
CA THR A 463 -14.86 -13.24 -56.12
C THR A 463 -15.37 -13.78 -54.79
N ALA A 464 -14.50 -13.82 -53.77
CA ALA A 464 -14.91 -14.12 -52.41
C ALA A 464 -15.19 -12.81 -51.66
N GLU A 465 -16.43 -12.63 -51.21
CA GLU A 465 -16.83 -11.49 -50.40
C GLU A 465 -16.86 -11.89 -48.91
N PHE A 466 -16.02 -11.24 -48.11
CA PHE A 466 -15.94 -11.45 -46.66
C PHE A 466 -16.55 -10.24 -45.95
N LYS A 467 -17.62 -10.44 -45.19
CA LYS A 467 -18.24 -9.37 -44.40
C LYS A 467 -17.50 -9.21 -43.08
N LEU A 468 -16.54 -8.31 -43.04
CA LEU A 468 -15.87 -7.91 -41.80
C LEU A 468 -16.80 -7.01 -40.98
N SER A 469 -16.83 -7.20 -39.65
CA SER A 469 -17.50 -6.23 -38.77
C SER A 469 -16.74 -4.90 -38.78
N ALA A 470 -17.42 -3.78 -38.52
CA ALA A 470 -16.81 -2.45 -38.53
C ALA A 470 -15.57 -2.35 -37.61
N ASN A 471 -15.64 -3.00 -36.44
CA ASN A 471 -14.54 -3.07 -35.48
C ASN A 471 -13.37 -3.96 -35.97
N ALA A 472 -13.66 -5.00 -36.75
CA ALA A 472 -12.61 -5.83 -37.38
C ALA A 472 -11.93 -5.09 -38.55
N ALA A 473 -12.68 -4.32 -39.33
CA ALA A 473 -12.14 -3.49 -40.40
C ALA A 473 -11.21 -2.38 -39.88
N GLU A 474 -11.58 -1.72 -38.77
CA GLU A 474 -10.72 -0.73 -38.10
C GLU A 474 -9.39 -1.32 -37.58
N LYS A 475 -9.39 -2.58 -37.17
CA LYS A 475 -8.17 -3.27 -36.67
C LYS A 475 -7.23 -3.75 -37.77
N ILE A 476 -7.71 -3.90 -39.00
CA ILE A 476 -6.89 -4.29 -40.16
C ILE A 476 -6.25 -3.06 -40.82
N ASN A 477 -6.90 -1.89 -40.71
CA ASN A 477 -6.40 -0.61 -41.24
C ASN A 477 -5.41 0.13 -40.32
N LYS A 478 -5.14 -0.40 -39.12
CA LYS A 478 -4.08 0.05 -38.20
C LYS A 478 -2.96 -0.98 -38.20
#